data_AF-A0A4P5NLY0-F1
#
_entry.id   AF-A0A4P5NLY0-F1
#
_cell.length_a   1.000
_cell.length_b   1.000
_cell.length_c   1.000
_cell.angle_alpha   90.00
_cell.angle_beta   90.00
_cell.angle_gamma   90.00
#
_symmetry.space_group_name_H-M   'P 1'
#
loop_
_entity.id
_entity.type
_entity.pdbx_description
1 polymer ?
#
loop_
_entity_poly.entity_id
_entity_poly.type
_entity_poly.pdbx_seq_one_letter_code
_entity_poly.pdbx_strand_id
1 'polypeptide(L)'
;MKFDRVKSLDAILATAKKKSLNRSLGAFQLTMLGIGGIIGTGIFVLTSEAAQKAGPGMMLSFILAGFICMCAAICYSELASMVPTAGSAYTYTYAVMGERLAWMVGWVLTLDV
;
A
#
# COMPACT_ATOMS: atom_id res chain seq x y z
N MET A 1 -5.01 -26.53 -15.98
CA MET A 1 -5.89 -25.49 -15.42
C MET A 1 -5.68 -25.47 -13.89
N LYS A 2 -4.60 -24.83 -13.42
CA LYS A 2 -4.06 -24.99 -12.06
C LYS A 2 -3.39 -23.70 -11.52
N PHE A 3 -3.83 -22.55 -12.01
CA PHE A 3 -3.21 -21.23 -11.72
C PHE A 3 -4.10 -20.29 -10.89
N ASP A 4 -5.19 -20.83 -10.36
CA ASP A 4 -6.22 -20.08 -9.63
C ASP A 4 -6.29 -20.48 -8.15
N ARG A 5 -5.14 -20.90 -7.59
CA ARG A 5 -5.06 -21.23 -6.16
C ARG A 5 -4.96 -19.95 -5.35
N VAL A 6 -6.12 -19.44 -4.94
CA VAL A 6 -6.23 -18.51 -3.83
C VAL A 6 -5.63 -19.21 -2.60
N LYS A 7 -4.62 -18.62 -1.95
CA LYS A 7 -4.16 -19.16 -0.65
C LYS A 7 -5.34 -19.07 0.30
N SER A 8 -5.70 -20.17 0.97
CA SER A 8 -6.75 -20.07 1.98
C SER A 8 -6.35 -19.00 3.01
N LEU A 9 -7.28 -18.11 3.31
CA LEU A 9 -7.14 -17.09 4.35
C LEU A 9 -6.63 -17.73 5.66
N ASP A 10 -7.08 -18.95 5.97
CA ASP A 10 -6.64 -19.74 7.11
C ASP A 10 -5.13 -20.02 7.12
N ALA A 11 -4.50 -20.27 5.97
CA ALA A 11 -3.05 -20.51 5.91
C ALA A 11 -2.24 -19.21 6.10
N ILE A 12 -2.76 -18.08 5.60
CA ILE A 12 -2.15 -16.76 5.81
C ILE A 12 -2.29 -16.36 7.28
N LEU A 13 -3.47 -16.55 7.87
CA LEU A 13 -3.75 -16.29 9.27
C LEU A 13 -2.94 -17.22 10.19
N ALA A 14 -2.79 -18.51 9.87
CA ALA A 14 -1.96 -19.45 10.64
C ALA A 14 -0.47 -19.06 10.61
N THR A 15 0.03 -18.54 9.49
CA THR A 15 1.40 -18.02 9.37
C THR A 15 1.56 -16.71 10.17
N ALA A 16 0.57 -15.82 10.12
CA ALA A 16 0.55 -14.60 10.92
C ALA A 16 0.50 -14.91 12.43
N LYS A 17 -0.24 -15.94 12.84
CA LYS A 17 -0.33 -16.41 14.24
C LYS A 17 0.96 -17.05 14.75
N LYS A 18 1.83 -17.55 13.86
CA LYS A 18 3.15 -18.08 14.19
C LYS A 18 4.22 -17.01 14.45
N LYS A 19 3.97 -15.73 14.17
CA LYS A 19 4.93 -14.66 14.48
C LYS A 19 4.94 -14.37 15.98
N SER A 20 6.11 -14.51 16.60
CA SER A 20 6.41 -14.30 18.03
C SER A 20 6.42 -12.83 18.49
N LEU A 21 6.04 -11.89 17.62
CA LEU A 21 6.07 -10.46 17.90
C LEU A 21 4.82 -10.03 18.67
N ASN A 22 5.03 -9.41 19.82
CA ASN A 22 3.96 -8.82 20.61
C ASN A 22 3.40 -7.58 19.87
N ARG A 23 2.08 -7.49 19.72
CA ARG A 23 1.43 -6.35 19.06
C ARG A 23 1.44 -5.14 20.01
N SER A 24 2.53 -4.39 20.02
CA SER A 24 2.70 -3.19 20.84
C SER A 24 2.40 -1.88 20.11
N LEU A 25 2.29 -1.91 18.77
CA LEU A 25 2.03 -0.70 17.98
C LEU A 25 0.57 -0.24 18.15
N GLY A 26 0.40 0.92 18.78
CA GLY A 26 -0.87 1.63 18.87
C GLY A 26 -1.17 2.47 17.62
N ALA A 27 -2.38 3.03 17.55
CA ALA A 27 -2.84 3.84 16.41
C ALA A 27 -1.90 5.01 16.10
N PHE A 28 -1.42 5.72 17.12
CA PHE A 28 -0.51 6.87 16.95
C PHE A 28 0.84 6.48 16.32
N GLN A 29 1.42 5.35 16.76
CA GLN A 29 2.69 4.87 16.21
C GLN A 29 2.53 4.40 14.75
N LEU A 30 1.39 3.78 14.42
CA LEU A 30 1.04 3.41 13.05
C LEU A 30 0.86 4.64 12.15
N THR A 31 0.20 5.70 12.63
CA THR A 31 0.06 6.95 11.88
C THR A 31 1.42 7.62 11.65
N MET A 32 2.28 7.68 12.68
CA MET A 32 3.64 8.21 12.53
C MET A 32 4.47 7.40 11.52
N LEU A 33 4.35 6.07 11.54
CA LEU A 33 5.00 5.20 10.56
C LEU A 33 4.51 5.51 9.13
N GLY A 34 3.20 5.72 8.96
CA GLY A 34 2.63 6.12 7.67
C GLY A 34 3.15 7.47 7.17
N ILE A 35 3.18 8.49 8.03
CA ILE A 35 3.72 9.82 7.68
C ILE A 35 5.19 9.71 7.27
N GLY A 36 6.00 8.97 8.03
CA GLY A 36 7.43 8.75 7.72
C GLY A 36 7.66 7.98 6.41
N GLY A 37 6.73 7.10 6.02
CA GLY A 37 6.79 6.40 4.73
C GLY A 37 6.35 7.25 3.53
N ILE A 38 5.46 8.22 3.74
CA ILE A 38 4.92 9.08 2.67
C ILE A 38 5.86 10.27 2.37
N ILE A 39 6.43 10.89 3.41
CA ILE A 39 7.31 12.05 3.26
C ILE A 39 8.71 11.55 2.85
N GLY A 40 8.94 11.45 1.53
CA GLY A 40 10.22 11.03 0.95
C GLY A 40 10.83 12.07 0.01
N THR A 41 11.77 11.62 -0.83
CA THR A 41 12.44 12.44 -1.86
C THR A 41 11.46 13.04 -2.88
N GLY A 42 10.27 12.45 -3.02
CA GLY A 42 9.27 12.87 -4.00
C GLY A 42 8.85 14.34 -3.85
N ILE A 43 8.59 14.82 -2.63
CA ILE A 43 8.19 16.21 -2.39
C ILE A 43 9.36 17.17 -2.64
N PHE A 44 10.60 16.76 -2.42
CA PHE A 44 11.75 17.67 -2.60
C PHE A 44 12.21 17.75 -4.05
N VAL A 45 12.15 16.63 -4.79
CA VAL A 45 12.64 16.55 -6.18
C VAL A 45 11.53 16.82 -7.18
N LEU A 46 10.40 16.13 -7.11
CA LEU A 46 9.33 16.27 -8.11
C LEU A 46 8.62 17.62 -8.02
N THR A 47 8.57 18.26 -6.85
CA THR A 47 8.00 19.61 -6.74
C THR A 47 8.79 20.61 -7.57
N SER A 48 10.12 20.47 -7.67
CA SER A 48 10.94 21.37 -8.50
C SER A 48 10.64 21.21 -10.01
N GLU A 49 10.48 19.97 -10.48
CA GLU A 49 10.10 19.72 -11.88
C GLU A 49 8.64 20.13 -12.16
N ALA A 50 7.74 19.84 -11.23
CA ALA A 50 6.34 20.23 -11.33
C ALA A 50 6.18 21.76 -11.31
N ALA A 51 7.03 22.50 -10.60
CA ALA A 51 7.03 23.97 -10.60
C ALA A 51 7.39 24.51 -11.98
N GLN A 52 8.40 23.91 -12.63
CA GLN A 52 8.81 24.33 -13.96
C GLN A 52 7.75 24.02 -15.02
N LYS A 53 7.01 22.91 -14.89
CA LYS A 53 5.98 22.51 -15.86
C LYS A 53 4.61 23.18 -15.64
N ALA A 54 4.16 23.32 -14.39
CA ALA A 54 2.81 23.78 -14.06
C ALA A 54 2.75 25.22 -13.53
N GLY A 55 3.89 25.81 -13.15
CA GLY A 55 3.95 27.16 -12.57
C GLY A 55 3.01 27.32 -11.37
N PRO A 56 2.24 28.42 -11.26
CA PRO A 56 1.30 28.64 -10.16
C PRO A 56 0.12 27.64 -10.13
N GLY A 57 -0.11 26.88 -11.21
CA GLY A 57 -1.13 25.83 -11.27
C GLY A 57 -0.78 24.56 -10.49
N MET A 58 0.46 24.43 -10.02
CA MET A 58 0.91 23.30 -9.20
C MET A 58 -0.02 23.03 -8.00
N MET A 59 -0.46 24.08 -7.32
CA MET A 59 -1.28 23.94 -6.11
C MET A 59 -2.61 23.23 -6.40
N LEU A 60 -3.23 23.52 -7.55
CA LEU A 60 -4.45 22.84 -8.00
C LEU A 60 -4.19 21.37 -8.32
N SER A 61 -3.07 21.05 -8.98
CA SER A 61 -2.68 19.67 -9.26
C SER A 61 -2.45 18.85 -7.98
N PHE A 62 -1.82 19.44 -6.95
CA PHE A 62 -1.64 18.76 -5.66
C PHE A 62 -2.96 18.53 -4.92
N ILE A 63 -3.90 19.49 -4.96
CA ILE A 63 -5.22 19.32 -4.36
C ILE A 63 -5.97 18.17 -5.06
N LEU A 64 -5.96 18.14 -6.39
CA LEU A 64 -6.62 17.09 -7.16
C LEU A 64 -5.98 15.71 -6.92
N ALA A 65 -4.64 15.63 -6.94
CA ALA A 65 -3.92 14.40 -6.64
C ALA A 65 -4.16 13.94 -5.20
N GLY A 66 -4.20 14.86 -4.23
CA GLY A 66 -4.54 14.57 -2.83
C GLY A 66 -5.93 13.98 -2.68
N PHE A 67 -6.92 14.49 -3.43
CA PHE A 67 -8.28 13.96 -3.42
C PHE A 67 -8.34 12.53 -3.98
N ILE A 68 -7.64 12.26 -5.10
CA ILE A 68 -7.56 10.92 -5.69
C ILE A 68 -6.88 9.94 -4.72
N CYS A 69 -5.77 10.36 -4.10
CA CYS A 69 -5.08 9.58 -3.08
C CYS A 69 -5.96 9.31 -1.86
N MET A 70 -6.82 10.26 -1.45
CA MET A 70 -7.76 10.08 -0.34
C MET A 70 -8.79 8.99 -0.67
N CYS A 71 -9.36 9.00 -1.87
CA CYS A 71 -10.27 7.95 -2.32
C CYS A 71 -9.58 6.57 -2.32
N ALA A 72 -8.34 6.49 -2.83
CA ALA A 72 -7.56 5.26 -2.80
C ALA A 72 -7.26 4.79 -1.36
N ALA A 73 -6.90 5.71 -0.46
CA ALA A 73 -6.61 5.41 0.94
C ALA A 73 -7.82 4.80 1.66
N ILE A 74 -9.03 5.25 1.37
CA ILE A 74 -10.26 4.67 1.93
C ILE A 74 -10.43 3.22 1.47
N CYS A 75 -10.28 2.94 0.18
CA CYS A 75 -10.35 1.56 -0.34
C CYS A 75 -9.29 0.66 0.31
N TYR A 76 -8.07 1.15 0.47
CA TYR A 76 -7.00 0.41 1.16
C TYR A 76 -7.29 0.22 2.65
N SER A 77 -7.95 1.17 3.31
CA SER A 77 -8.33 1.05 4.73
C SER A 77 -9.38 -0.04 4.97
N GLU A 78 -10.29 -0.23 4.03
CA GLU A 78 -11.29 -1.30 4.06
C GLU A 78 -10.62 -2.67 3.89
N LEU A 79 -9.73 -2.80 2.90
CA LEU A 79 -8.94 -4.00 2.66
C LEU A 79 -8.05 -4.36 3.87
N ALA A 80 -7.39 -3.37 4.48
CA ALA A 80 -6.57 -3.57 5.67
C ALA A 80 -7.40 -4.03 6.90
N SER A 81 -8.66 -3.59 6.99
CA SER A 81 -9.57 -3.99 8.06
C SER A 81 -10.11 -5.42 7.85
N MET A 82 -10.34 -5.82 6.59
CA MET A 82 -10.81 -7.18 6.27
C MET A 82 -9.70 -8.23 6.37
N VAL A 83 -8.45 -7.89 6.07
CA VAL A 83 -7.32 -8.84 6.07
C VAL A 83 -6.21 -8.34 7.01
N PRO A 84 -6.34 -8.54 8.34
CA PRO A 84 -5.43 -8.01 9.36
C PRO A 84 -4.13 -8.82 9.47
N THR A 85 -3.49 -9.03 8.33
CA THR A 85 -2.23 -9.78 8.17
C THR A 85 -1.11 -8.79 7.84
N ALA A 86 0.10 -9.06 8.33
CA ALA A 86 1.27 -8.25 7.98
C ALA A 86 1.66 -8.53 6.52
N GLY A 87 1.05 -7.78 5.59
CA GLY A 87 1.25 -7.91 4.15
C GLY A 87 0.88 -6.62 3.40
N SER A 88 1.63 -6.28 2.35
CA SER A 88 1.37 -5.16 1.43
C SER A 88 0.43 -5.59 0.29
N ALA A 89 0.28 -4.78 -0.77
CA ALA A 89 -0.60 -5.02 -1.92
C ALA A 89 -0.48 -6.43 -2.53
N TYR A 90 0.70 -7.06 -2.46
CA TYR A 90 0.89 -8.47 -2.82
C TYR A 90 -0.06 -9.43 -2.09
N THR A 91 -0.26 -9.25 -0.78
CA THR A 91 -1.11 -10.13 0.04
C THR A 91 -2.59 -9.89 -0.25
N TYR A 92 -2.99 -8.65 -0.55
CA TYR A 92 -4.35 -8.32 -0.97
C TYR A 92 -4.69 -8.93 -2.34
N THR A 93 -3.79 -8.82 -3.31
CA THR A 93 -3.99 -9.42 -4.64
C THR A 93 -3.96 -10.95 -4.59
N TYR A 94 -3.15 -11.55 -3.71
CA TYR A 94 -3.13 -13.01 -3.52
C TYR A 94 -4.42 -13.54 -2.87
N ALA A 95 -5.08 -12.72 -2.03
CA ALA A 95 -6.35 -13.07 -1.38
C ALA A 95 -7.57 -12.91 -2.30
N VAL A 96 -7.55 -11.96 -3.24
CA VAL A 96 -8.73 -11.61 -4.06
C VAL A 96 -8.64 -12.09 -5.51
N MET A 97 -7.46 -12.08 -6.13
CA MET A 97 -7.29 -12.23 -7.60
C MET A 97 -6.42 -13.42 -8.03
N GLY A 98 -5.87 -14.18 -7.09
CA GLY A 98 -5.11 -15.40 -7.38
C GLY A 98 -3.62 -15.19 -7.72
N GLU A 99 -2.92 -16.31 -7.85
CA GLU A 99 -1.46 -16.38 -7.79
C GLU A 99 -0.74 -15.67 -8.96
N ARG A 100 -1.32 -15.64 -10.16
CA ARG A 100 -0.70 -14.99 -11.34
C ARG A 100 -0.66 -13.47 -11.25
N LEU A 101 -1.78 -12.86 -10.83
CA LEU A 101 -1.86 -11.41 -10.67
C LEU A 101 -1.06 -10.96 -9.45
N ALA A 102 -1.09 -11.74 -8.36
CA ALA A 102 -0.26 -11.49 -7.20
C ALA A 102 1.24 -11.56 -7.54
N TRP A 103 1.68 -12.55 -8.33
CA TRP A 103 3.06 -12.65 -8.79
C TRP A 103 3.49 -11.42 -9.61
N MET A 104 2.68 -10.98 -10.57
CA MET A 104 3.00 -9.77 -11.35
C MET A 104 3.07 -8.51 -10.46
N VAL A 105 2.12 -8.33 -9.53
CA VAL A 105 2.15 -7.22 -8.58
C VAL A 105 3.36 -7.30 -7.65
N GLY A 106 3.78 -8.50 -7.25
CA GLY A 106 4.98 -8.72 -6.44
C GLY A 106 6.27 -8.27 -7.17
N TRP A 107 6.38 -8.56 -8.47
CA TRP A 107 7.50 -8.07 -9.27
C TRP A 107 7.48 -6.57 -9.47
N VAL A 108 6.30 -5.97 -9.70
CA VAL A 108 6.18 -4.51 -9.80
C VAL A 108 6.60 -3.85 -8.48
N LEU A 109 6.14 -4.36 -7.34
CA LEU A 109 6.54 -3.84 -6.03
C LEU A 109 8.03 -4.00 -5.75
N THR A 110 8.67 -5.05 -6.27
CA THR A 110 10.13 -5.26 -6.08
C THR A 110 10.95 -4.30 -6.95
N LEU A 111 10.41 -3.84 -8.09
CA LEU A 111 11.04 -2.82 -8.94
C LEU A 111 10.83 -1.39 -8.41
N ASP A 112 9.75 -1.16 -7.66
CA ASP A 112 9.38 0.15 -7.11
C ASP A 112 10.21 0.51 -5.85
N VAL A 113 10.87 -0.47 -5.22
CA VAL A 113 11.82 -0.30 -4.10
C VAL A 113 13.25 -0.24 -4.62
#